data_AF-A0A812EVK4-F1
#
_entry.id   AF-A0A812EVK4-F1
#
_cell.length_a   1.000
_cell.length_b   1.000
_cell.length_c   1.000
_cell.angle_alpha   90.00
_cell.angle_beta   90.00
_cell.angle_gamma   90.00
#
_symmetry.space_group_name_H-M   'P 1'
#
loop_
_entity.id
_entity.type
_entity.pdbx_description
1 polymer ?
#
loop_
_entity_poly.entity_id
_entity_poly.type
_entity_poly.pdbx_seq_one_letter_code
_entity_poly.pdbx_strand_id
1 'polypeptide(L)'
;MLAFELYQKNKDSTTGDVKSLKPIKKIIYNKGTWNIDVKTIEEYGSDISSKFSAIQNWLSMPLSTTDPDELNLPDHRTSPAQPSPYILIYGALKTNKSKKSLLTLSIGKKPHTIEHVIDISTKQITEKQSKQVSLKLEKNNYKIDGKAIFDLYVESGIINKKGVLDKSEYQKIISRLTDYITKRNLENAPIGLQGFTIHLLPSADKISFENEER
;
A
#
# COMPACT_ATOMS: atom_id res chain seq x y z
N MET A 1 -10.66 16.57 32.52
CA MET A 1 -10.43 17.74 31.62
C MET A 1 -9.34 17.50 30.56
N LEU A 2 -8.44 16.52 30.73
CA LEU A 2 -7.35 16.23 29.77
C LEU A 2 -7.84 15.86 28.33
N ALA A 3 -8.95 15.13 28.21
CA ALA A 3 -9.45 14.65 26.92
C ALA A 3 -10.06 15.76 26.04
N PHE A 4 -10.66 16.79 26.65
CA PHE A 4 -11.27 17.91 25.93
C PHE A 4 -10.21 18.90 25.44
N GLU A 5 -9.14 19.10 26.20
CA GLU A 5 -7.98 19.89 25.78
C GLU A 5 -7.17 19.17 24.68
N LEU A 6 -7.03 17.84 24.76
CA LEU A 6 -6.45 17.03 23.67
C LEU A 6 -7.29 17.11 22.40
N TYR A 7 -8.62 17.04 22.52
CA TYR A 7 -9.53 17.20 21.38
C TYR A 7 -9.42 18.59 20.76
N GLN A 8 -9.40 19.66 21.57
CA GLN A 8 -9.24 21.02 21.04
C GLN A 8 -7.88 21.25 20.38
N LYS A 9 -6.78 20.73 20.96
CA LYS A 9 -5.45 20.81 20.33
C LYS A 9 -5.38 20.07 19.00
N ASN A 10 -6.12 18.98 18.86
CA ASN A 10 -6.14 18.18 17.62
C ASN A 10 -7.20 18.65 16.62
N LYS A 11 -8.16 19.48 17.02
CA LYS A 11 -9.23 20.01 16.17
C LYS A 11 -8.68 20.95 15.09
N ASP A 12 -7.60 21.67 15.40
CA ASP A 12 -6.97 22.63 14.49
C ASP A 12 -5.70 22.07 13.81
N SER A 13 -5.34 20.80 14.07
CA SER A 13 -4.30 20.10 13.34
C SER A 13 -4.85 19.66 11.98
N THR A 14 -4.67 20.51 10.96
CA THR A 14 -4.92 20.20 9.53
C THR A 14 -4.02 19.09 9.01
N THR A 15 -3.01 18.68 9.77
CA THR A 15 -2.25 17.45 9.57
C THR A 15 -2.92 16.32 10.32
N GLY A 16 -3.65 15.46 9.61
CA GLY A 16 -4.00 14.14 10.13
C GLY A 16 -2.71 13.45 10.55
N ASP A 17 -2.50 13.27 11.85
CA ASP A 17 -1.29 12.69 12.42
C ASP A 17 -0.92 11.40 11.66
N VAL A 18 0.09 11.48 10.80
CA VAL A 18 0.58 10.35 10.02
C VAL A 18 1.23 9.38 11.00
N LYS A 19 0.44 8.40 11.47
CA LYS A 19 0.80 7.44 12.54
C LYS A 19 2.03 6.57 12.26
N SER A 20 2.66 6.65 11.10
CA SER A 20 4.05 6.21 10.90
C SER A 20 4.57 6.67 9.54
N LEU A 21 5.74 7.31 9.52
CA LEU A 21 6.52 7.53 8.29
C LEU A 21 6.78 6.18 7.61
N LYS A 22 6.12 5.89 6.49
CA LYS A 22 6.33 4.64 5.72
C LYS A 22 6.35 4.94 4.23
N PRO A 23 7.26 4.30 3.47
CA PRO A 23 7.23 4.35 2.02
C PRO A 23 5.98 3.69 1.47
N ILE A 24 5.45 4.27 0.39
CA ILE A 24 4.26 3.82 -0.32
C ILE A 24 4.61 3.59 -1.79
N LYS A 25 4.07 2.52 -2.38
CA LYS A 25 3.97 2.37 -3.84
C LYS A 25 2.52 2.29 -4.27
N LYS A 26 2.20 2.79 -5.46
CA LYS A 26 0.89 2.65 -6.09
C LYS A 26 0.96 1.64 -7.24
N ILE A 27 -0.07 0.80 -7.35
CA ILE A 27 -0.34 -0.02 -8.54
C ILE A 27 -1.75 0.34 -8.98
N ILE A 28 -1.88 0.81 -10.21
CA ILE A 28 -3.08 1.42 -10.73
C ILE A 28 -3.70 0.51 -11.80
N TYR A 29 -4.97 0.22 -11.67
CA TYR A 29 -5.73 -0.46 -12.71
C TYR A 29 -6.08 0.51 -13.84
N ASN A 30 -5.77 0.13 -15.07
CA ASN A 30 -6.06 0.91 -16.27
C ASN A 30 -6.31 -0.03 -17.45
N LYS A 31 -7.43 0.17 -18.17
CA LYS A 31 -7.80 -0.57 -19.38
C LYS A 31 -7.64 -2.09 -19.24
N GLY A 32 -8.12 -2.67 -18.15
CA GLY A 32 -8.06 -4.12 -17.92
C GLY A 32 -6.75 -4.64 -17.33
N THR A 33 -5.78 -3.77 -17.03
CA THR A 33 -4.44 -4.19 -16.57
C THR A 33 -3.96 -3.39 -15.36
N TRP A 34 -3.28 -4.06 -14.43
CA TRP A 34 -2.66 -3.45 -13.25
C TRP A 34 -1.26 -2.96 -13.56
N ASN A 35 -1.00 -1.65 -13.52
CA ASN A 35 0.28 -1.04 -13.86
C ASN A 35 0.94 -0.44 -12.61
N ILE A 36 2.24 -0.65 -12.45
CA ILE A 36 3.00 -0.07 -11.33
C ILE A 36 3.24 1.40 -11.64
N ASP A 37 3.00 2.27 -10.67
CA ASP A 37 3.30 3.69 -10.83
C ASP A 37 4.80 3.91 -11.02
N VAL A 38 5.19 4.55 -12.10
CA VAL A 38 6.59 4.78 -12.47
C VAL A 38 7.11 6.15 -12.04
N LYS A 39 6.25 7.00 -11.43
CA LYS A 39 6.66 8.28 -10.89
C LYS A 39 7.91 8.15 -10.01
N THR A 40 8.88 9.04 -10.19
CA THR A 40 10.08 9.13 -9.36
C THR A 40 9.79 9.79 -8.02
N ILE A 41 10.73 9.69 -7.09
CA ILE A 41 10.60 10.34 -5.76
C ILE A 41 10.50 11.86 -5.92
N GLU A 42 11.23 12.42 -6.88
CA GLU A 42 11.29 13.84 -7.20
C GLU A 42 9.98 14.31 -7.81
N GLU A 43 9.36 13.52 -8.70
CA GLU A 43 8.03 13.82 -9.26
C GLU A 43 6.94 13.84 -8.19
N TYR A 44 7.12 13.10 -7.10
CA TYR A 44 6.24 13.17 -5.93
C TYR A 44 6.59 14.33 -4.98
N GLY A 45 7.74 14.99 -5.14
CA GLY A 45 8.23 15.97 -4.17
C GLY A 45 8.50 15.36 -2.78
N SER A 46 8.87 14.08 -2.72
CA SER A 46 8.99 13.34 -1.45
C SER A 46 10.42 13.35 -0.90
N ASP A 47 10.56 13.53 0.41
CA ASP A 47 11.86 13.42 1.08
C ASP A 47 12.38 11.97 1.14
N ILE A 48 13.70 11.82 1.14
CA ILE A 48 14.37 10.54 1.36
C ILE A 48 14.66 10.37 2.85
N SER A 49 13.98 9.42 3.49
CA SER A 49 14.24 9.06 4.88
C SER A 49 15.50 8.20 4.99
N SER A 50 16.41 8.54 5.90
CA SER A 50 17.61 7.72 6.17
C SER A 50 17.27 6.25 6.47
N LYS A 51 16.19 6.02 7.22
CA LYS A 51 15.69 4.69 7.60
C LYS A 51 15.20 3.85 6.41
N PHE A 52 14.60 4.50 5.42
CA PHE A 52 13.94 3.84 4.29
C PHE A 52 14.61 4.10 2.94
N SER A 53 15.75 4.79 2.94
CA SER A 53 16.47 5.23 1.74
C SER A 53 16.66 4.12 0.71
N ALA A 54 17.03 2.92 1.14
CA ALA A 54 17.23 1.79 0.23
C ALA A 54 15.94 1.39 -0.50
N ILE A 55 14.81 1.25 0.20
CA ILE A 55 13.54 0.87 -0.44
C ILE A 55 12.94 2.02 -1.26
N GLN A 56 13.08 3.26 -0.77
CA GLN A 56 12.65 4.46 -1.48
C GLN A 56 13.38 4.55 -2.82
N ASN A 57 14.71 4.53 -2.81
CA ASN A 57 15.51 4.68 -4.03
C ASN A 57 15.34 3.50 -4.98
N TRP A 58 15.32 2.28 -4.44
CA TRP A 58 15.23 1.07 -5.27
C TRP A 58 13.89 1.00 -6.03
N LEU A 59 12.77 1.25 -5.35
CA LEU A 59 11.43 1.07 -5.93
C LEU A 59 10.72 2.37 -6.28
N SER A 60 11.38 3.52 -6.09
CA SER A 60 10.82 4.86 -6.28
C SER A 60 9.54 5.04 -5.45
N MET A 61 9.68 4.90 -4.13
CA MET A 61 8.56 4.95 -3.18
C MET A 61 8.57 6.28 -2.41
N PRO A 62 7.57 7.16 -2.61
CA PRO A 62 7.39 8.34 -1.74
C PRO A 62 7.00 7.92 -0.32
N LEU A 63 7.20 8.82 0.64
CA LEU A 63 6.71 8.68 2.01
C LEU A 63 5.21 8.96 2.10
N SER A 64 4.54 8.34 3.06
CA SER A 64 3.12 8.59 3.36
C SER A 64 2.79 10.01 3.81
N THR A 65 3.80 10.83 4.12
CA THR A 65 3.69 12.24 4.51
C THR A 65 3.86 13.20 3.32
N THR A 66 4.10 12.67 2.12
CA THR A 66 4.17 13.48 0.89
C THR A 66 2.85 14.20 0.66
N ASP A 67 2.88 15.29 -0.13
CA ASP A 67 1.72 16.09 -0.45
C ASP A 67 0.48 15.21 -0.77
N PRO A 68 -0.65 15.40 -0.06
CA PRO A 68 -1.86 14.62 -0.26
C PRO A 68 -2.41 14.69 -1.69
N ASP A 69 -2.27 15.81 -2.40
CA ASP A 69 -2.75 15.96 -3.77
C ASP A 69 -1.89 15.14 -4.76
N GLU A 70 -0.57 15.04 -4.53
CA GLU A 70 0.33 14.19 -5.33
C GLU A 70 0.18 12.70 -5.04
N LEU A 71 -0.01 12.35 -3.75
CA LEU A 71 -0.25 10.97 -3.36
C LEU A 71 -1.63 10.49 -3.82
N ASN A 72 -2.65 11.35 -3.75
CA ASN A 72 -4.05 11.03 -4.03
C ASN A 72 -4.51 9.77 -3.27
N LEU A 73 -4.25 9.75 -1.96
CA LEU A 73 -4.57 8.64 -1.04
C LEU A 73 -5.23 9.18 0.24
N PRO A 74 -6.39 9.86 0.16
CA PRO A 74 -7.09 10.31 1.36
C PRO A 74 -7.40 9.12 2.27
N ASP A 75 -7.15 9.24 3.56
CA ASP A 75 -7.48 8.21 4.57
C ASP A 75 -7.98 8.90 5.85
N HIS A 76 -9.29 8.99 5.97
CA HIS A 76 -9.99 9.60 7.11
C HIS A 76 -10.29 8.59 8.24
N ARG A 77 -9.65 7.42 8.24
CA ARG A 77 -9.83 6.45 9.33
C ARG A 77 -9.24 6.97 10.63
N THR A 78 -10.03 6.95 11.70
CA THR A 78 -9.62 7.31 13.06
C THR A 78 -9.09 6.12 13.84
N SER A 79 -9.36 4.88 13.38
CA SER A 79 -8.94 3.64 14.05
C SER A 79 -8.42 2.57 13.08
N PRO A 80 -7.32 1.85 13.42
CA PRO A 80 -6.85 0.70 12.64
C PRO A 80 -7.86 -0.45 12.49
N ALA A 81 -8.91 -0.47 13.33
CA ALA A 81 -9.99 -1.45 13.24
C ALA A 81 -11.03 -1.11 12.16
N GLN A 82 -11.07 0.14 11.69
CA GLN A 82 -11.97 0.56 10.63
C GLN A 82 -11.58 -0.09 9.30
N PRO A 83 -12.57 -0.46 8.46
CA PRO A 83 -12.31 -0.96 7.12
C PRO A 83 -11.43 0.00 6.31
N SER A 84 -10.49 -0.53 5.54
CA SER A 84 -9.58 0.25 4.70
C SER A 84 -10.28 0.66 3.39
N PRO A 85 -10.16 1.89 2.90
CA PRO A 85 -10.62 2.23 1.55
C PRO A 85 -9.82 1.51 0.45
N TYR A 86 -8.57 1.19 0.73
CA TYR A 86 -7.63 0.63 -0.24
C TYR A 86 -7.32 -0.84 0.04
N ILE A 87 -7.06 -1.59 -1.03
CA ILE A 87 -6.41 -2.90 -0.92
C ILE A 87 -4.92 -2.67 -0.69
N LEU A 88 -4.40 -3.20 0.41
CA LEU A 88 -3.02 -3.00 0.86
C LEU A 88 -2.25 -4.30 0.78
N ILE A 89 -1.12 -4.28 0.08
CA ILE A 89 -0.08 -5.30 0.19
C ILE A 89 1.00 -4.76 1.12
N TYR A 90 1.27 -5.50 2.19
CA TYR A 90 2.28 -5.16 3.18
C TYR A 90 3.63 -5.72 2.78
N GLY A 91 4.61 -4.82 2.66
CA GLY A 91 5.98 -5.13 2.28
C GLY A 91 6.96 -5.02 3.44
N ALA A 92 7.95 -5.90 3.45
CA ALA A 92 9.03 -5.88 4.43
C ALA A 92 10.35 -6.30 3.78
N LEU A 93 11.32 -5.40 3.70
CA LEU A 93 12.69 -5.71 3.32
C LEU A 93 13.52 -5.96 4.58
N LYS A 94 14.01 -7.19 4.74
CA LYS A 94 14.87 -7.59 5.86
C LYS A 94 16.28 -7.86 5.34
N THR A 95 17.26 -7.09 5.80
CA THR A 95 18.68 -7.30 5.48
C THR A 95 19.42 -7.75 6.73
N ASN A 96 20.14 -8.87 6.63
CA ASN A 96 20.90 -9.43 7.74
C ASN A 96 22.35 -8.90 7.80
N LYS A 97 23.09 -9.30 8.85
CA LYS A 97 24.50 -8.92 9.03
C LYS A 97 25.41 -9.37 7.88
N SER A 98 25.06 -10.49 7.23
CA SER A 98 25.74 -11.01 6.04
C SER A 98 25.31 -10.34 4.73
N LYS A 99 24.61 -9.19 4.80
CA LYS A 99 24.11 -8.42 3.65
C LYS A 99 23.19 -9.19 2.70
N LYS A 100 22.62 -10.31 3.14
CA LYS A 100 21.53 -10.98 2.42
C LYS A 100 20.22 -10.25 2.71
N SER A 101 19.49 -9.95 1.65
CA SER A 101 18.22 -9.23 1.70
C SER A 101 17.08 -10.13 1.25
N LEU A 102 16.06 -10.25 2.11
CA LEU A 102 14.81 -10.94 1.82
C LEU A 102 13.69 -9.92 1.79
N LEU A 103 12.90 -9.93 0.72
CA LEU A 103 11.71 -9.12 0.58
C LEU A 103 10.47 -9.98 0.80
N THR A 104 9.62 -9.58 1.72
CA THR A 104 8.35 -10.25 1.99
C THR A 104 7.21 -9.34 1.55
N LEU A 105 6.31 -9.87 0.74
CA LEU A 105 5.05 -9.23 0.34
C LEU A 105 3.89 -10.05 0.89
N SER A 106 2.95 -9.42 1.56
CA SER A 106 1.84 -10.13 2.20
C SER A 106 0.52 -9.39 2.08
N ILE A 107 -0.57 -10.15 1.96
CA ILE A 107 -1.94 -9.62 1.96
C ILE A 107 -2.81 -10.48 2.88
N GLY A 108 -3.79 -9.84 3.52
CA GLY A 108 -4.69 -10.49 4.48
C GLY A 108 -4.19 -10.45 5.93
N LYS A 109 -4.83 -11.24 6.80
CA LYS A 109 -4.49 -11.36 8.23
C LYS A 109 -4.54 -12.81 8.65
N LYS A 110 -3.61 -13.25 9.50
CA LYS A 110 -3.55 -14.64 9.97
C LYS A 110 -4.90 -15.05 10.57
N PRO A 111 -5.41 -16.27 10.28
CA PRO A 111 -4.80 -17.36 9.52
C PRO A 111 -5.08 -17.32 8.00
N HIS A 112 -5.62 -16.23 7.46
CA HIS A 112 -5.99 -16.04 6.04
C HIS A 112 -5.08 -14.99 5.37
N THR A 113 -3.85 -15.40 5.11
CA THR A 113 -2.79 -14.61 4.45
C THR A 113 -2.21 -15.31 3.23
N ILE A 114 -1.85 -14.52 2.22
CA ILE A 114 -0.92 -14.95 1.17
C ILE A 114 0.37 -14.18 1.39
N GLU A 115 1.49 -14.89 1.42
CA GLU A 115 2.83 -14.34 1.62
C GLU A 115 3.74 -14.79 0.48
N HIS A 116 4.47 -13.85 -0.13
CA HIS A 116 5.52 -14.12 -1.09
C HIS A 116 6.84 -13.65 -0.49
N VAL A 117 7.84 -14.53 -0.48
CA VAL A 117 9.19 -14.23 -0.04
C VAL A 117 10.11 -14.28 -1.25
N ILE A 118 10.80 -13.17 -1.51
CA ILE A 118 11.71 -13.00 -2.63
C ILE A 118 13.11 -12.85 -2.05
N ASP A 119 14.01 -13.77 -2.39
CA ASP A 119 15.43 -13.61 -2.13
C ASP A 119 16.02 -12.69 -3.20
N ILE A 120 16.51 -11.52 -2.79
CA ILE A 120 16.97 -10.51 -3.75
C ILE A 120 18.27 -10.92 -4.44
N SER A 121 19.07 -11.77 -3.79
CA SER A 121 20.35 -12.24 -4.34
C SER A 121 20.16 -13.34 -5.39
N THR A 122 19.29 -14.30 -5.12
CA THR A 122 19.05 -15.44 -6.01
C THR A 122 17.86 -15.22 -6.95
N LYS A 123 17.06 -14.17 -6.71
CA LYS A 123 15.78 -13.88 -7.37
C LYS A 123 14.76 -15.02 -7.22
N GLN A 124 14.97 -15.94 -6.28
CA GLN A 124 14.05 -17.03 -6.02
C GLN A 124 12.82 -16.52 -5.26
N ILE A 125 11.65 -17.03 -5.63
CA ILE A 125 10.35 -16.64 -5.08
C ILE A 125 9.75 -17.86 -4.40
N THR A 126 9.37 -17.71 -3.14
CA THR A 126 8.61 -18.71 -2.40
C THR A 126 7.25 -18.15 -2.05
N GLU A 127 6.18 -18.84 -2.46
CA GLU A 127 4.82 -18.53 -2.03
C GLU A 127 4.44 -19.40 -0.82
N LYS A 128 3.93 -18.74 0.23
CA LYS A 128 3.26 -19.36 1.36
C LYS A 128 1.82 -18.91 1.35
N GLN A 129 0.94 -19.80 0.92
CA GLN A 129 -0.48 -19.53 0.89
C GLN A 129 -1.18 -20.17 2.09
N SER A 130 -2.03 -19.40 2.75
CA SER A 130 -3.13 -19.94 3.53
C SER A 130 -4.46 -19.65 2.82
N LYS A 131 -5.55 -20.24 3.31
CA LYS A 131 -6.89 -20.28 2.70
C LYS A 131 -7.38 -18.93 2.15
N GLN A 132 -8.48 -18.95 1.39
CA GLN A 132 -9.18 -17.78 0.86
C GLN A 132 -9.09 -16.52 1.73
N VAL A 133 -8.66 -15.40 1.14
CA VAL A 133 -8.40 -14.13 1.84
C VAL A 133 -9.60 -13.20 1.69
N SER A 134 -10.22 -12.85 2.81
CA SER A 134 -11.26 -11.82 2.87
C SER A 134 -10.67 -10.52 3.37
N LEU A 135 -10.91 -9.43 2.65
CA LEU A 135 -10.42 -8.10 2.98
C LEU A 135 -11.55 -7.28 3.62
N LYS A 136 -11.21 -6.56 4.70
CA LYS A 136 -12.13 -5.63 5.36
C LYS A 136 -11.97 -4.25 4.72
N LEU A 137 -12.77 -4.00 3.68
CA LEU A 137 -12.75 -2.76 2.91
C LEU A 137 -13.92 -1.85 3.25
N GLU A 138 -13.67 -0.55 3.22
CA GLU A 138 -14.71 0.49 3.28
C GLU A 138 -15.50 0.46 1.97
N LYS A 139 -16.81 0.67 2.03
CA LYS A 139 -17.73 0.40 0.92
C LYS A 139 -18.36 1.63 0.29
N ASN A 140 -18.44 2.75 1.01
CA ASN A 140 -19.40 3.80 0.67
C ASN A 140 -18.78 5.19 0.50
N ASN A 141 -17.86 5.57 1.38
CA ASN A 141 -17.50 6.98 1.56
C ASN A 141 -16.37 7.42 0.63
N TYR A 142 -15.55 6.50 0.16
CA TYR A 142 -14.44 6.81 -0.76
C TYR A 142 -14.85 6.56 -2.20
N LYS A 143 -14.78 7.60 -3.03
CA LYS A 143 -15.30 7.59 -4.39
C LYS A 143 -14.27 8.08 -5.42
N ILE A 144 -14.43 7.57 -6.63
CA ILE A 144 -13.77 8.04 -7.85
C ILE A 144 -14.88 8.29 -8.86
N ASP A 145 -14.95 9.49 -9.43
CA ASP A 145 -16.00 9.91 -10.38
C ASP A 145 -17.43 9.58 -9.89
N GLY A 146 -17.68 9.81 -8.60
CA GLY A 146 -18.98 9.55 -7.96
C GLY A 146 -19.28 8.08 -7.64
N LYS A 147 -18.38 7.16 -7.96
CA LYS A 147 -18.54 5.72 -7.72
C LYS A 147 -17.69 5.23 -6.57
N ALA A 148 -18.24 4.36 -5.73
CA ALA A 148 -17.50 3.80 -4.60
C ALA A 148 -16.28 2.99 -5.06
N ILE A 149 -15.14 3.20 -4.42
CA ILE A 149 -13.90 2.48 -4.70
C ILE A 149 -14.07 0.96 -4.52
N PHE A 150 -14.89 0.53 -3.55
CA PHE A 150 -15.23 -0.87 -3.36
C PHE A 150 -15.86 -1.50 -4.60
N ASP A 151 -16.84 -0.82 -5.21
CA ASP A 151 -17.52 -1.31 -6.40
C ASP A 151 -16.57 -1.36 -7.60
N LEU A 152 -15.66 -0.38 -7.71
CA LEU A 152 -14.63 -0.40 -8.74
C LEU A 152 -13.66 -1.58 -8.61
N TYR A 153 -13.30 -2.01 -7.39
CA TYR A 153 -12.53 -3.25 -7.21
C TYR A 153 -13.33 -4.51 -7.57
N VAL A 154 -14.65 -4.51 -7.31
CA VAL A 154 -15.51 -5.61 -7.73
C VAL A 154 -15.56 -5.70 -9.26
N GLU A 155 -15.67 -4.55 -9.93
CA GLU A 155 -15.70 -4.48 -11.40
C GLU A 155 -14.37 -4.83 -12.04
N SER A 156 -13.24 -4.47 -11.41
CA SER A 156 -11.92 -4.89 -11.86
C SER A 156 -11.67 -6.39 -11.65
N GLY A 157 -12.57 -7.10 -10.95
CA GLY A 157 -12.47 -8.53 -10.67
C GLY A 157 -11.45 -8.91 -9.59
N ILE A 158 -10.77 -7.94 -8.95
CA ILE A 158 -9.74 -8.25 -7.94
C ILE A 158 -10.35 -8.75 -6.64
N ILE A 159 -11.59 -8.36 -6.35
CA ILE A 159 -12.40 -8.90 -5.25
C ILE A 159 -13.80 -9.22 -5.76
N ASN A 160 -14.53 -10.04 -5.02
CA ASN A 160 -15.97 -10.21 -5.22
C ASN A 160 -16.80 -9.27 -4.32
N LYS A 161 -18.13 -9.28 -4.48
CA LYS A 161 -19.09 -8.48 -3.67
C LYS A 161 -19.01 -8.72 -2.15
N LYS A 162 -18.41 -9.85 -1.72
CA LYS A 162 -18.18 -10.17 -0.30
C LYS A 162 -16.84 -9.62 0.21
N GLY A 163 -16.05 -8.94 -0.62
CA GLY A 163 -14.71 -8.45 -0.28
C GLY A 163 -13.64 -9.55 -0.28
N VAL A 164 -13.89 -10.66 -0.96
CA VAL A 164 -12.96 -11.78 -1.03
C VAL A 164 -12.07 -11.65 -2.26
N LEU A 165 -10.77 -11.76 -2.06
CA LEU A 165 -9.75 -11.61 -3.09
C LEU A 165 -9.84 -12.72 -4.14
N ASP A 166 -9.83 -12.35 -5.42
CA ASP A 166 -9.64 -13.28 -6.51
C ASP A 166 -8.16 -13.68 -6.62
N LYS A 167 -7.89 -14.98 -6.55
CA LYS A 167 -6.51 -15.48 -6.55
C LYS A 167 -5.83 -15.27 -7.90
N SER A 168 -6.55 -15.43 -9.02
CA SER A 168 -5.97 -15.32 -10.36
C SER A 168 -5.54 -13.88 -10.62
N GLU A 169 -6.41 -12.92 -10.34
CA GLU A 169 -6.09 -11.50 -10.50
C GLU A 169 -4.96 -11.06 -9.58
N TYR A 170 -4.97 -11.49 -8.31
CA TYR A 170 -3.88 -11.18 -7.39
C TYR A 170 -2.53 -11.75 -7.86
N GLN A 171 -2.50 -12.97 -8.42
CA GLN A 171 -1.28 -13.56 -8.96
C GLN A 171 -0.73 -12.78 -10.15
N LYS A 172 -1.58 -12.22 -11.02
CA LYS A 172 -1.14 -11.32 -12.11
C LYS A 172 -0.43 -10.07 -11.55
N ILE A 173 -0.99 -9.47 -10.50
CA ILE A 173 -0.40 -8.29 -9.83
C ILE A 173 0.96 -8.64 -9.22
N ILE A 174 1.05 -9.76 -8.50
CA ILE A 174 2.30 -10.18 -7.86
C ILE A 174 3.37 -10.56 -8.87
N SER A 175 3.00 -11.25 -9.96
CA SER A 175 3.94 -11.54 -11.05
C SER A 175 4.54 -10.25 -11.60
N ARG A 176 3.70 -9.27 -11.92
CA ARG A 176 4.15 -7.98 -12.47
C ARG A 176 5.02 -7.20 -11.49
N LEU A 177 4.64 -7.20 -10.21
CA LEU A 177 5.41 -6.59 -9.14
C LEU A 177 6.77 -7.26 -8.97
N THR A 178 6.82 -8.59 -9.06
CA THR A 178 8.07 -9.33 -8.92
C THR A 178 8.99 -9.13 -10.12
N ASP A 179 8.44 -9.06 -11.33
CA ASP A 179 9.20 -8.70 -12.53
C ASP A 179 9.80 -7.29 -12.42
N TYR A 180 9.03 -6.34 -11.89
CA TYR A 180 9.51 -4.98 -11.65
C TYR A 180 10.63 -4.93 -10.62
N ILE A 181 10.49 -5.67 -9.52
CA ILE A 181 11.49 -5.76 -8.44
C ILE A 181 12.79 -6.40 -8.95
N THR A 182 12.68 -7.52 -9.66
CA THR A 182 13.85 -8.33 -10.08
C THR A 182 14.64 -7.71 -11.23
N LYS A 183 14.05 -6.78 -11.99
CA LYS A 183 14.73 -5.98 -13.02
C LYS A 183 15.56 -4.84 -12.46
N ARG A 184 15.38 -4.48 -11.19
CA ARG A 184 16.08 -3.36 -10.54
C ARG A 184 17.11 -3.87 -9.55
N ASN A 185 18.24 -3.19 -9.45
CA ASN A 185 19.29 -3.54 -8.51
C ASN A 185 19.03 -2.84 -7.16
N LEU A 186 19.05 -3.62 -6.08
CA LEU A 186 19.03 -3.09 -4.72
C LEU A 186 20.46 -2.74 -4.32
N GLU A 187 20.76 -1.45 -4.23
CA GLU A 187 22.07 -0.99 -3.78
C GLU A 187 22.10 -0.80 -2.26
N ASN A 188 23.10 -1.39 -1.61
CA ASN A 188 23.51 -1.08 -0.23
C ASN A 188 22.38 -0.95 0.80
N ALA A 189 21.52 -1.97 0.90
CA ALA A 189 20.48 -1.97 1.92
C ALA A 189 21.07 -1.95 3.36
N PRO A 190 20.62 -1.04 4.24
CA PRO A 190 21.04 -1.05 5.63
C PRO A 190 20.58 -2.33 6.32
N ILE A 191 21.36 -2.80 7.29
CA ILE A 191 21.00 -3.95 8.13
C ILE A 191 19.76 -3.57 8.93
N GLY A 192 18.76 -4.44 8.94
CA GLY A 192 17.52 -4.21 9.68
C GLY A 192 16.27 -4.52 8.87
N LEU A 193 15.15 -3.95 9.31
CA LEU A 193 13.83 -4.15 8.73
C LEU A 193 13.29 -2.82 8.22
N GLN A 194 12.96 -2.77 6.93
CA GLN A 194 12.29 -1.65 6.28
C GLN A 194 10.90 -2.08 5.83
N GLY A 195 9.87 -1.64 6.56
CA GLY A 195 8.47 -1.89 6.22
C GLY A 195 7.93 -0.81 5.28
N PHE A 196 7.11 -1.22 4.32
CA PHE A 196 6.45 -0.33 3.36
C PHE A 196 5.07 -0.90 2.99
N THR A 197 4.28 -0.13 2.26
CA THR A 197 2.98 -0.59 1.75
C THR A 197 2.83 -0.34 0.27
N ILE A 198 2.07 -1.21 -0.40
CA ILE A 198 1.67 -1.02 -1.78
C ILE A 198 0.15 -0.90 -1.80
N HIS A 199 -0.33 0.21 -2.34
CA HIS A 199 -1.74 0.50 -2.54
C HIS A 199 -2.14 0.06 -3.94
N LEU A 200 -3.11 -0.85 -4.03
CA LEU A 200 -3.78 -1.13 -5.29
C LEU A 200 -4.89 -0.10 -5.45
N LEU A 201 -4.92 0.60 -6.58
CA LEU A 201 -5.93 1.61 -6.90
C LEU A 201 -6.70 1.20 -8.14
N PRO A 202 -8.03 1.29 -8.15
CA PRO A 202 -8.83 0.88 -9.30
C PRO A 202 -8.82 1.90 -10.45
N SER A 203 -8.31 3.12 -10.21
CA SER A 203 -8.00 4.14 -11.23
C SER A 203 -6.91 5.09 -10.73
N ALA A 204 -6.36 5.92 -11.63
CA ALA A 204 -5.45 7.03 -11.31
C ALA A 204 -6.18 8.31 -10.88
N ASP A 205 -7.49 8.39 -11.13
CA ASP A 205 -8.30 9.59 -10.96
C ASP A 205 -8.42 10.04 -9.49
N LYS A 206 -8.82 11.30 -9.30
CA LYS A 206 -8.90 11.92 -7.96
C LYS A 206 -9.90 11.17 -7.07
N ILE A 207 -9.47 10.87 -5.85
CA ILE A 207 -10.28 10.20 -4.85
C ILE A 207 -10.93 11.25 -3.96
N SER A 208 -12.26 11.21 -3.85
CA SER A 208 -13.03 12.05 -2.94
C SER A 208 -13.54 11.25 -1.74
N PHE A 209 -13.70 11.92 -0.61
CA PHE A 209 -14.33 11.37 0.58
C PHE A 209 -15.63 12.12 0.84
N GLU A 210 -16.74 11.40 0.89
CA GLU A 210 -18.03 11.92 1.32
C GLU A 210 -18.26 11.50 2.77
N ASN A 211 -18.35 12.51 3.66
CA ASN A 211 -18.87 12.27 4.99
C ASN A 211 -20.39 12.15 4.88
N GLU A 212 -20.97 11.03 5.29
CA GLU A 212 -22.39 11.04 5.66
C GLU A 212 -22.52 12.01 6.85
N GLU A 213 -23.07 13.20 6.61
CA GLU A 213 -23.62 14.03 7.68
C GLU A 213 -24.63 13.15 8.44
N ARG A 214 -24.30 12.83 9.70
CA ARG A 214 -25.20 12.14 10.62
C ARG A 214 -25.94 13.14 11.47
#